data_AF-Q1D863-F1
#
_entry.id   AF-Q1D863-F1
#
_cell.length_a   1.000
_cell.length_b   1.000
_cell.length_c   1.000
_cell.angle_alpha   90.00
_cell.angle_beta   90.00
_cell.angle_gamma   90.00
#
_symmetry.space_group_name_H-M   'P 1'
#
loop_
_entity.id
_entity.type
_entity.pdbx_description
1 polymer ?
#
loop_
_entity_poly.entity_id
_entity_poly.type
_entity_poly.pdbx_seq_one_letter_code
_entity_poly.pdbx_strand_id
1 'polypeptide(L)'
;MRTRLLLPLLFISGCALEPGESFAVLEPAVRADYTPVAGRDEGNGFQRLASDFELRLDGAALGVDHIDLVGGGGTRGPTTFDPANPPPGYTNCHNGHCHHDDGALVDYEDIQAELDGGGGGAEATVASLHVDADLDLLADQTLSPDCEPSCELGRTHVSRYQWDVSSVMLEGAVRDSRATPRFNDERRFRLALAAAEEATPLMVLRGTVDIPADRENKPRVKLALRLALTPTLFDSLDWAATTPGPDGVVDLNAPENAAIRTAMVEALATLEPQAEVRREDR
;
A
#
# COMPACT_ATOMS: atom_id res chain seq x y z
N MET A 1 -44.82 20.88 -60.52
CA MET A 1 -44.87 21.62 -59.24
C MET A 1 -44.00 20.88 -58.24
N ARG A 2 -42.88 21.49 -57.79
CA ARG A 2 -41.86 20.87 -56.92
C ARG A 2 -42.04 21.42 -55.50
N THR A 3 -42.50 20.59 -54.57
CA THR A 3 -42.63 20.94 -53.16
C THR A 3 -41.29 20.63 -52.46
N ARG A 4 -40.55 21.67 -52.08
CA ARG A 4 -39.33 21.55 -51.27
C ARG A 4 -39.72 21.52 -49.80
N LEU A 5 -39.53 20.37 -49.15
CA LEU A 5 -39.57 20.25 -47.69
C LEU A 5 -38.23 20.76 -47.14
N LEU A 6 -38.26 21.84 -46.37
CA LEU A 6 -37.12 22.31 -45.57
C LEU A 6 -37.25 21.71 -44.17
N LEU A 7 -36.27 20.87 -43.80
CA LEU A 7 -36.11 20.31 -42.47
C LEU A 7 -35.15 21.21 -41.68
N PRO A 8 -35.50 21.75 -40.49
CA PRO A 8 -34.58 22.54 -39.70
C PRO A 8 -33.68 21.60 -38.89
N LEU A 9 -32.37 21.60 -39.18
CA LEU A 9 -31.35 21.01 -38.32
C LEU A 9 -31.20 21.90 -37.07
N LEU A 10 -31.74 21.45 -35.95
CA LEU A 10 -31.43 21.97 -34.62
C LEU A 10 -30.04 21.45 -34.21
N PHE A 11 -29.03 22.33 -34.29
CA PHE A 11 -27.73 22.11 -33.68
C PHE A 11 -27.88 22.19 -32.16
N ILE A 12 -27.95 21.03 -31.50
CA ILE A 12 -27.85 20.93 -30.05
C ILE A 12 -26.35 21.01 -29.73
N SER A 13 -25.88 22.21 -29.38
CA SER A 13 -24.56 22.41 -28.81
C SER A 13 -24.53 21.76 -27.43
N GLY A 14 -24.11 20.49 -27.37
CA GLY A 14 -23.77 19.84 -26.11
C GLY A 14 -22.54 20.53 -25.54
N CYS A 15 -22.67 21.16 -24.37
CA CYS A 15 -21.52 21.56 -23.58
C CYS A 15 -20.78 20.28 -23.17
N ALA A 16 -19.61 20.02 -23.75
CA ALA A 16 -18.68 19.08 -23.16
C ALA A 16 -18.22 19.71 -21.84
N LEU A 17 -18.71 19.21 -20.72
CA LEU A 17 -18.17 19.55 -19.41
C LEU A 17 -16.72 19.10 -19.41
N GLU A 18 -15.80 20.05 -19.36
CA GLU A 18 -14.38 19.74 -19.14
C GLU A 18 -14.26 18.98 -17.81
N PRO A 19 -13.41 17.93 -17.73
CA PRO A 19 -13.12 17.28 -16.46
C PRO A 19 -12.71 18.36 -15.45
N GLY A 20 -13.36 18.37 -14.28
CA GLY A 20 -13.00 19.32 -13.22
C GLY A 20 -11.52 19.19 -12.88
N GLU A 21 -10.85 20.32 -12.61
CA GLU A 21 -9.44 20.32 -12.21
C GLU A 21 -9.17 19.35 -11.05
N SER A 22 -8.07 18.60 -11.15
CA SER A 22 -7.56 17.74 -10.09
C SER A 22 -7.21 18.54 -8.82
N PHE A 23 -7.38 17.89 -7.67
CA PHE A 23 -7.13 18.46 -6.36
C PHE A 23 -5.72 18.14 -5.86
N ALA A 24 -5.15 17.00 -6.27
CA ALA A 24 -3.76 16.67 -6.04
C ALA A 24 -3.17 15.90 -7.24
N VAL A 25 -1.86 15.97 -7.42
CA VAL A 25 -1.09 15.20 -8.39
C VAL A 25 -0.02 14.42 -7.65
N LEU A 26 -0.05 13.09 -7.77
CA LEU A 26 0.90 12.19 -7.14
C LEU A 26 2.18 12.06 -7.99
N GLU A 27 3.32 12.12 -7.33
CA GLU A 27 4.63 11.72 -7.84
C GLU A 27 5.13 10.57 -6.95
N PRO A 28 4.74 9.31 -7.27
CA PRO A 28 5.12 8.16 -6.47
C PRO A 28 6.57 7.75 -6.69
N ALA A 29 7.23 7.33 -5.61
CA ALA A 29 8.53 6.69 -5.62
C ALA A 29 8.45 5.44 -4.73
N VAL A 30 8.71 4.26 -5.31
CA VAL A 30 8.62 2.97 -4.62
C VAL A 30 10.02 2.38 -4.47
N ARG A 31 10.32 1.90 -3.26
CA ARG A 31 11.58 1.24 -2.94
C ARG A 31 11.34 0.09 -1.98
N ALA A 32 12.11 -0.98 -2.14
CA ALA A 32 12.29 -1.96 -1.09
C ALA A 32 13.78 -2.24 -0.89
N ASP A 33 14.19 -2.50 0.34
CA ASP A 33 15.60 -2.77 0.65
C ASP A 33 15.77 -3.70 1.85
N TYR A 34 16.88 -4.43 1.85
CA TYR A 34 17.40 -5.10 3.03
C TYR A 34 18.40 -4.17 3.72
N THR A 35 18.05 -3.71 4.92
CA THR A 35 18.91 -2.86 5.74
C THR A 35 19.61 -3.70 6.81
N PRO A 36 20.94 -3.91 6.71
CA PRO A 36 21.73 -4.50 7.79
C PRO A 36 21.64 -3.70 9.08
N VAL A 37 21.78 -4.36 10.22
CA VAL A 37 21.74 -3.71 11.55
C VAL A 37 23.17 -3.63 12.08
N ALA A 38 23.70 -2.43 12.23
CA ALA A 38 25.11 -2.20 12.59
C ALA A 38 25.56 -2.98 13.85
N GLY A 39 24.70 -3.14 14.85
CA GLY A 39 25.00 -3.91 16.08
C GLY A 39 25.00 -5.43 15.93
N ARG A 40 24.70 -5.93 14.72
CA ARG A 40 24.61 -7.35 14.37
C ARG A 40 25.63 -7.74 13.29
N ASP A 41 26.48 -6.83 12.83
CA ASP A 41 27.48 -7.15 11.79
C ASP A 41 28.59 -8.05 12.34
N GLU A 42 28.73 -9.24 11.76
CA GLU A 42 29.77 -10.23 12.08
C GLU A 42 30.81 -10.34 10.93
N GLY A 43 30.81 -9.36 10.02
CA GLY A 43 31.71 -9.26 8.89
C GLY A 43 31.31 -10.12 7.68
N ASN A 44 31.89 -9.79 6.52
CA ASN A 44 31.62 -10.48 5.24
C ASN A 44 30.13 -10.56 4.87
N GLY A 45 29.32 -9.59 5.31
CA GLY A 45 27.88 -9.53 5.07
C GLY A 45 27.02 -10.36 6.02
N PHE A 46 27.62 -11.08 6.98
CA PHE A 46 26.86 -11.83 7.97
C PHE A 46 26.26 -10.91 9.04
N GLN A 47 25.02 -11.21 9.40
CA GLN A 47 24.26 -10.53 10.43
C GLN A 47 23.88 -11.54 11.52
N ARG A 48 24.28 -11.26 12.76
CA ARG A 48 23.91 -12.03 13.95
C ARG A 48 22.40 -11.98 14.17
N LEU A 49 21.83 -13.15 14.32
CA LEU A 49 20.42 -13.37 14.66
C LEU A 49 20.28 -13.58 16.17
N ALA A 50 19.05 -13.47 16.67
CA ALA A 50 18.75 -13.80 18.07
C ALA A 50 18.90 -15.29 18.43
N SER A 51 18.98 -16.17 17.42
CA SER A 51 18.89 -17.64 17.53
C SER A 51 20.25 -18.39 17.54
N ASP A 52 21.33 -17.72 17.96
CA ASP A 52 22.73 -18.18 17.87
C ASP A 52 23.15 -18.57 16.44
N PHE A 53 22.54 -17.92 15.45
CA PHE A 53 22.88 -18.07 14.04
C PHE A 53 23.34 -16.73 13.49
N GLU A 54 24.06 -16.79 12.38
CA GLU A 54 24.45 -15.63 11.59
C GLU A 54 24.03 -15.88 10.15
N LEU A 55 23.42 -14.88 9.52
CA LEU A 55 22.85 -15.01 8.19
C LEU A 55 23.38 -13.93 7.26
N ARG A 56 23.67 -14.30 6.03
CA ARG A 56 23.96 -13.41 4.91
C ARG A 56 22.98 -13.67 3.78
N LEU A 57 22.44 -12.62 3.18
CA LEU A 57 21.71 -12.71 1.92
C LEU A 57 22.67 -12.51 0.75
N ASP A 58 22.60 -13.39 -0.24
CA ASP A 58 23.33 -13.27 -1.51
C ASP A 58 22.40 -12.86 -2.66
N GLY A 59 21.10 -13.10 -2.50
CA GLY A 59 20.05 -12.63 -3.40
C GLY A 59 18.77 -12.39 -2.60
N ALA A 60 18.08 -11.28 -2.86
CA ALA A 60 16.81 -10.98 -2.22
C ALA A 60 15.97 -10.12 -3.16
N ALA A 61 14.82 -10.65 -3.59
CA ALA A 61 13.90 -9.96 -4.47
C ALA A 61 12.45 -10.08 -3.98
N LEU A 62 11.67 -9.04 -4.23
CA LEU A 62 10.26 -8.95 -3.87
C LEU A 62 9.46 -8.55 -5.11
N GLY A 63 8.63 -9.47 -5.62
CA GLY A 63 7.67 -9.17 -6.68
C GLY A 63 6.49 -8.39 -6.10
N VAL A 64 6.21 -7.23 -6.68
CA VAL A 64 5.06 -6.39 -6.32
C VAL A 64 4.30 -6.09 -7.60
N ASP A 65 3.01 -6.44 -7.63
CA ASP A 65 2.16 -6.18 -8.79
C ASP A 65 1.69 -4.72 -8.72
N HIS A 66 0.92 -4.39 -7.69
CA HIS A 66 0.41 -3.05 -7.48
C HIS A 66 0.50 -2.59 -6.03
N ILE A 67 0.48 -1.26 -5.85
CA ILE A 67 0.24 -0.63 -4.56
C ILE A 67 -1.04 0.19 -4.65
N ASP A 68 -2.08 -0.29 -3.98
CA ASP A 68 -3.38 0.39 -3.91
C ASP A 68 -3.34 1.52 -2.88
N LEU A 69 -3.72 2.72 -3.32
CA LEU A 69 -4.02 3.84 -2.46
C LEU A 69 -5.51 3.81 -2.14
N VAL A 70 -5.82 3.70 -0.86
CA VAL A 70 -7.19 3.60 -0.37
C VAL A 70 -7.57 4.90 0.29
N GLY A 71 -8.69 5.44 -0.16
CA GLY A 71 -9.27 6.66 0.38
C GLY A 71 -10.77 6.52 0.53
N GLY A 72 -11.35 7.41 1.33
CA GLY A 72 -12.77 7.40 1.62
C GLY A 72 -13.21 8.79 2.01
N GLY A 73 -14.21 9.29 1.29
CA GLY A 73 -14.72 10.64 1.44
C GLY A 73 -15.76 10.98 0.39
N GLY A 74 -16.93 10.32 0.46
CA GLY A 74 -18.14 10.99 -0.02
C GLY A 74 -18.27 12.28 0.77
N THR A 75 -18.20 13.41 0.06
CA THR A 75 -18.41 14.78 0.54
C THR A 75 -18.16 14.96 2.04
N ARG A 76 -16.92 15.26 2.44
CA ARG A 76 -16.71 15.97 3.71
C ARG A 76 -17.35 17.35 3.53
N GLY A 77 -18.66 17.42 3.79
CA GLY A 77 -19.30 18.63 4.26
C GLY A 77 -18.55 19.11 5.50
N PRO A 78 -18.70 20.37 5.89
CA PRO A 78 -18.01 20.87 7.07
C PRO A 78 -18.26 19.92 8.25
N THR A 79 -17.19 19.50 8.95
CA THR A 79 -17.26 18.65 10.15
C THR A 79 -18.00 19.34 11.30
N THR A 80 -18.34 20.61 11.09
CA THR A 80 -19.24 21.39 11.92
C THR A 80 -20.43 21.74 11.05
N PHE A 81 -21.63 21.36 11.49
CA PHE A 81 -22.87 21.69 10.80
C PHE A 81 -22.96 23.21 10.57
N ASP A 82 -23.08 23.61 9.29
CA ASP A 82 -23.29 24.99 8.87
C ASP A 82 -24.75 25.17 8.40
N PRO A 83 -25.60 25.88 9.16
CA PRO A 83 -26.99 26.12 8.77
C PRO A 83 -27.15 26.91 7.47
N ALA A 84 -26.13 27.69 7.07
CA ALA A 84 -26.15 28.42 5.81
C ALA A 84 -25.82 27.53 4.60
N ASN A 85 -25.23 26.35 4.84
CA ASN A 85 -24.87 25.34 3.85
C ASN A 85 -25.21 23.93 4.37
N PRO A 86 -26.50 23.61 4.55
CA PRO A 86 -26.89 22.35 5.18
C PRO A 86 -26.53 21.14 4.30
N PRO A 87 -26.32 19.94 4.91
CA PRO A 87 -26.07 18.71 4.16
C PRO A 87 -27.26 18.36 3.24
N PRO A 88 -27.04 17.54 2.19
CA PRO A 88 -28.13 17.03 1.35
C PRO A 88 -29.22 16.36 2.19
N GLY A 89 -30.48 16.57 1.82
CA GLY A 89 -31.63 16.08 2.59
C GLY A 89 -32.13 17.06 3.66
N TYR A 90 -31.36 18.09 4.01
CA TYR A 90 -31.77 19.14 4.94
C TYR A 90 -31.96 20.48 4.23
N THR A 91 -33.08 21.12 4.50
CA THR A 91 -33.45 22.42 3.92
C THR A 91 -34.06 23.34 4.98
N ASN A 92 -34.20 24.63 4.67
CA ASN A 92 -34.89 25.62 5.52
C ASN A 92 -34.39 25.65 6.98
N CYS A 93 -33.08 25.63 7.20
CA CYS A 93 -32.50 25.64 8.54
C CYS A 93 -32.70 26.97 9.26
N HIS A 94 -33.39 26.95 10.40
CA HIS A 94 -33.60 28.13 11.23
C HIS A 94 -33.90 27.75 12.68
N ASN A 95 -33.60 28.65 13.63
CA ASN A 95 -33.96 28.50 15.05
C ASN A 95 -33.51 27.17 15.68
N GLY A 96 -32.37 26.63 15.25
CA GLY A 96 -31.78 25.44 15.84
C GLY A 96 -32.18 24.10 15.22
N HIS A 97 -32.96 24.08 14.13
CA HIS A 97 -33.35 22.87 13.40
C HIS A 97 -33.40 23.07 11.87
N CYS A 98 -33.40 21.97 11.12
CA CYS A 98 -33.66 21.93 9.68
C CYS A 98 -34.87 21.05 9.36
N HIS A 99 -35.46 21.28 8.19
CA HIS A 99 -36.44 20.38 7.59
C HIS A 99 -35.72 19.28 6.82
N HIS A 100 -35.99 18.03 7.16
CA HIS A 100 -35.53 16.89 6.37
C HIS A 100 -36.53 16.57 5.24
N ASP A 101 -36.06 15.93 4.17
CA ASP A 101 -36.86 15.63 2.96
C ASP A 101 -38.07 14.72 3.23
N ASP A 102 -38.06 13.95 4.32
CA ASP A 102 -39.20 13.15 4.80
C ASP A 102 -40.24 13.97 5.61
N GLY A 103 -40.00 15.26 5.78
CA GLY A 103 -40.84 16.18 6.53
C GLY A 103 -40.53 16.27 8.02
N ALA A 104 -39.50 15.56 8.52
CA ALA A 104 -39.07 15.70 9.91
C ALA A 104 -38.42 17.06 10.18
N LEU A 105 -38.52 17.53 11.43
CA LEU A 105 -37.71 18.62 11.95
C LEU A 105 -36.57 17.99 12.77
N VAL A 106 -35.33 18.25 12.37
CA VAL A 106 -34.13 17.67 13.00
C VAL A 106 -33.28 18.79 13.58
N ASP A 107 -32.93 18.66 14.85
CA ASP A 107 -32.16 19.67 15.57
C ASP A 107 -30.69 19.67 15.11
N TYR A 108 -30.02 20.82 15.18
CA TYR A 108 -28.63 20.96 14.73
C TYR A 108 -27.68 20.02 15.47
N GLU A 109 -27.95 19.73 16.74
CA GLU A 109 -27.15 18.80 17.55
C GLU A 109 -27.28 17.37 17.03
N ASP A 110 -28.45 16.97 16.56
CA ASP A 110 -28.69 15.65 15.97
C ASP A 110 -28.07 15.58 14.57
N ILE A 111 -28.17 16.64 13.76
CA ILE A 111 -27.48 16.71 12.46
C ILE A 111 -25.96 16.70 12.66
N GLN A 112 -25.46 17.38 13.68
CA GLN A 112 -24.05 17.34 14.05
C GLN A 112 -23.65 15.94 14.52
N ALA A 113 -24.47 15.26 15.33
CA ALA A 113 -24.25 13.88 15.76
C ALA A 113 -24.31 12.89 14.58
N GLU A 114 -25.16 13.15 13.59
CA GLU A 114 -25.21 12.40 12.33
C GLU A 114 -23.98 12.67 11.46
N LEU A 115 -23.43 13.88 11.44
CA LEU A 115 -22.16 14.17 10.77
C LEU A 115 -20.95 13.57 11.51
N ASP A 116 -20.99 13.57 12.85
CA ASP A 116 -19.96 13.01 13.72
C ASP A 116 -20.00 11.47 13.74
N GLY A 117 -21.19 10.88 13.62
CA GLY A 117 -21.45 9.43 13.62
C GLY A 117 -21.65 8.83 12.22
N GLY A 118 -21.80 9.66 11.18
CA GLY A 118 -22.14 9.30 9.81
C GLY A 118 -21.20 9.97 8.81
N GLY A 119 -19.92 9.65 8.92
CA GLY A 119 -18.88 10.01 7.93
C GLY A 119 -18.16 8.80 7.34
N GLY A 120 -18.80 7.62 7.35
CA GLY A 120 -18.25 6.40 6.77
C GLY A 120 -18.52 6.30 5.27
N GLY A 121 -17.92 7.19 4.47
CA GLY A 121 -17.80 6.90 3.04
C GLY A 121 -17.06 5.57 2.91
N ALA A 122 -17.64 4.60 2.19
CA ALA A 122 -16.98 3.32 1.96
C ALA A 122 -15.57 3.59 1.43
N GLU A 123 -14.56 3.09 2.14
CA GLU A 123 -13.19 3.13 1.67
C GLU A 123 -13.12 2.42 0.32
N ALA A 124 -12.51 3.08 -0.67
CA ALA A 124 -12.34 2.56 -2.00
C ALA A 124 -10.90 2.81 -2.46
N THR A 125 -10.39 1.95 -3.33
CA THR A 125 -9.16 2.22 -4.05
C THR A 125 -9.38 3.48 -4.90
N VAL A 126 -8.58 4.52 -4.64
CA VAL A 126 -8.64 5.81 -5.36
C VAL A 126 -7.63 5.88 -6.50
N ALA A 127 -6.52 5.17 -6.35
CA ALA A 127 -5.50 4.99 -7.38
C ALA A 127 -4.69 3.72 -7.07
N SER A 128 -4.29 2.99 -8.09
CA SER A 128 -3.38 1.83 -8.00
C SER A 128 -2.06 2.22 -8.66
N LEU A 129 -0.94 2.00 -7.98
CA LEU A 129 0.39 2.21 -8.51
C LEU A 129 0.88 0.90 -9.14
N HIS A 130 1.09 0.87 -10.45
CA HIS A 130 1.55 -0.32 -11.19
C HIS A 130 3.06 -0.47 -11.05
N VAL A 131 3.48 -1.36 -10.14
CA VAL A 131 4.89 -1.65 -9.91
C VAL A 131 5.38 -2.69 -10.91
N ASP A 132 4.61 -3.77 -11.09
CA ASP A 132 4.81 -4.85 -12.06
C ASP A 132 6.28 -5.31 -12.21
N ALA A 133 6.99 -5.41 -11.08
CA ALA A 133 8.42 -5.63 -11.06
C ALA A 133 8.89 -6.40 -9.82
N ASP A 134 9.99 -7.12 -10.01
CA ASP A 134 10.79 -7.67 -8.91
C ASP A 134 11.75 -6.58 -8.40
N LEU A 135 11.52 -6.10 -7.18
CA LEU A 135 12.39 -5.18 -6.47
C LEU A 135 13.59 -5.92 -5.90
N ASP A 136 14.81 -5.61 -6.36
CA ASP A 136 16.05 -6.15 -5.78
C ASP A 136 16.35 -5.44 -4.46
N LEU A 137 16.21 -6.19 -3.35
CA LEU A 137 16.37 -5.67 -2.00
C LEU A 137 17.83 -5.41 -1.62
N LEU A 138 18.79 -5.96 -2.37
CA LEU A 138 20.22 -5.74 -2.14
C LEU A 138 20.79 -4.61 -3.00
N ALA A 139 20.03 -4.14 -3.99
CA ALA A 139 20.38 -3.01 -4.84
C ALA A 139 19.76 -1.69 -4.35
N ASP A 140 20.42 -0.58 -4.67
CA ASP A 140 19.84 0.75 -4.48
C ASP A 140 18.91 1.08 -5.65
N GLN A 141 17.66 0.62 -5.57
CA GLN A 141 16.64 0.81 -6.61
C GLN A 141 15.53 1.74 -6.12
N THR A 142 15.03 2.59 -7.02
CA THR A 142 13.80 3.36 -6.81
C THR A 142 13.02 3.38 -8.10
N LEU A 143 11.76 2.98 -8.03
CA LEU A 143 10.83 2.97 -9.16
C LEU A 143 9.87 4.15 -9.05
N SER A 144 9.42 4.66 -10.19
CA SER A 144 8.37 5.66 -10.29
C SER A 144 7.21 5.06 -11.07
N PRO A 145 6.32 4.30 -10.40
CA PRO A 145 5.24 3.60 -11.08
C PRO A 145 4.19 4.57 -11.64
N ASP A 146 3.54 4.17 -12.72
CA ASP A 146 2.36 4.86 -13.22
C ASP A 146 1.14 4.58 -12.32
N CYS A 147 0.17 5.50 -12.29
CA CYS A 147 -1.07 5.31 -11.53
C CYS A 147 -2.26 4.98 -12.44
N GLU A 148 -3.12 4.07 -12.01
CA GLU A 148 -4.43 3.81 -12.60
C GLU A 148 -5.56 4.22 -11.63
N PRO A 149 -6.63 4.89 -12.06
CA PRO A 149 -6.86 5.39 -13.42
C PRO A 149 -5.99 6.61 -13.80
N SER A 150 -5.44 7.33 -12.81
CA SER A 150 -4.55 8.48 -13.02
C SER A 150 -3.83 8.86 -11.72
N CYS A 151 -2.66 9.51 -11.82
CA CYS A 151 -1.99 10.11 -10.67
C CYS A 151 -2.63 11.45 -10.26
N GLU A 152 -3.58 11.95 -11.04
CA GLU A 152 -4.40 13.11 -10.69
C GLU A 152 -5.58 12.69 -9.83
N LEU A 153 -5.55 13.07 -8.55
CA LEU A 153 -6.59 12.75 -7.60
C LEU A 153 -7.74 13.76 -7.67
N GLY A 154 -8.96 13.22 -7.71
CA GLY A 154 -10.17 13.98 -7.40
C GLY A 154 -10.21 14.38 -5.91
N ARG A 155 -11.27 15.06 -5.50
CA ARG A 155 -11.47 15.42 -4.08
C ARG A 155 -11.59 14.15 -3.24
N THR A 156 -10.61 13.89 -2.39
CA THR A 156 -10.57 12.69 -1.54
C THR A 156 -9.60 12.87 -0.36
N HIS A 157 -9.54 11.88 0.51
CA HIS A 157 -8.51 11.75 1.54
C HIS A 157 -7.97 10.33 1.48
N VAL A 158 -6.70 10.19 1.07
CA VAL A 158 -6.00 8.89 1.12
C VAL A 158 -5.52 8.67 2.54
N SER A 159 -5.96 7.57 3.15
CA SER A 159 -5.69 7.22 4.55
C SER A 159 -4.83 5.96 4.70
N ARG A 160 -4.82 5.11 3.66
CA ARG A 160 -4.14 3.82 3.68
C ARG A 160 -3.53 3.52 2.31
N TYR A 161 -2.52 2.68 2.32
CA TYR A 161 -2.03 2.01 1.12
C TYR A 161 -1.83 0.52 1.39
N GLN A 162 -1.86 -0.27 0.32
CA GLN A 162 -1.77 -1.72 0.35
C GLN A 162 -0.82 -2.20 -0.75
N TRP A 163 0.20 -2.96 -0.38
CA TRP A 163 1.12 -3.61 -1.32
C TRP A 163 0.64 -5.03 -1.57
N ASP A 164 0.42 -5.35 -2.84
CA ASP A 164 0.09 -6.69 -3.29
C ASP A 164 1.38 -7.38 -3.73
N VAL A 165 1.94 -8.17 -2.81
CA VAL A 165 3.19 -8.91 -3.03
C VAL A 165 2.85 -10.18 -3.79
N SER A 166 3.46 -10.38 -4.95
CA SER A 166 3.23 -11.55 -5.81
C SER A 166 4.32 -12.60 -5.70
N SER A 167 5.55 -12.22 -5.34
CA SER A 167 6.66 -13.15 -5.19
C SER A 167 7.64 -12.74 -4.09
N VAL A 168 8.32 -13.73 -3.50
CA VAL A 168 9.46 -13.52 -2.61
C VAL A 168 10.55 -14.49 -2.98
N MET A 169 11.73 -13.99 -3.34
CA MET A 169 12.91 -14.79 -3.61
C MET A 169 14.02 -14.42 -2.63
N LEU A 170 14.51 -15.40 -1.87
CA LEU A 170 15.65 -15.21 -0.95
C LEU A 170 16.67 -16.32 -1.18
N GLU A 171 17.94 -15.93 -1.29
CA GLU A 171 19.08 -16.81 -1.35
C GLU A 171 20.16 -16.31 -0.39
N GLY A 172 20.85 -17.23 0.27
CA GLY A 172 21.85 -16.82 1.24
C GLY A 172 22.62 -17.97 1.87
N ALA A 173 23.31 -17.62 2.94
CA ALA A 173 24.04 -18.56 3.78
C ALA A 173 23.73 -18.31 5.25
N VAL A 174 23.65 -19.40 6.02
CA VAL A 174 23.54 -19.36 7.49
C VAL A 174 24.67 -20.16 8.12
N ARG A 175 25.23 -19.67 9.22
CA ARG A 175 26.18 -20.40 10.05
C ARG A 175 25.76 -20.37 11.52
N ASP A 176 26.09 -21.43 12.25
CA ASP A 176 25.83 -21.52 13.69
C ASP A 176 27.02 -20.91 14.45
N SER A 177 26.76 -19.90 15.28
CA SER A 177 27.79 -19.15 16.00
C SER A 177 28.16 -19.78 17.35
N ARG A 178 27.56 -20.92 17.71
CA ARG A 178 27.88 -21.66 18.92
C ARG A 178 29.29 -22.24 18.88
N ALA A 179 29.92 -22.33 20.05
CA ALA A 179 31.21 -23.01 20.23
C ALA A 179 31.17 -24.49 19.80
N THR A 180 30.02 -25.14 19.97
CA THR A 180 29.73 -26.46 19.39
C THR A 180 28.54 -26.31 18.44
N PRO A 181 28.80 -26.10 17.14
CA PRO A 181 27.76 -25.89 16.14
C PRO A 181 26.78 -27.07 16.06
N ARG A 182 25.48 -26.78 15.88
CA ARG A 182 24.44 -27.80 15.60
C ARG A 182 24.59 -28.39 14.21
N PHE A 183 25.21 -27.64 13.30
CA PHE A 183 25.66 -28.10 12.00
C PHE A 183 27.00 -27.50 11.65
N ASN A 184 27.80 -28.24 10.88
CA ASN A 184 29.11 -27.78 10.45
C ASN A 184 28.98 -26.83 9.26
N ASP A 185 29.95 -25.92 9.16
CA ASP A 185 30.15 -25.00 8.04
C ASP A 185 28.95 -24.07 7.75
N GLU A 186 29.06 -23.32 6.66
CA GLU A 186 27.97 -22.48 6.13
C GLU A 186 26.95 -23.36 5.40
N ARG A 187 25.67 -23.22 5.75
CA ARG A 187 24.56 -23.80 5.01
C ARG A 187 24.00 -22.78 4.03
N ARG A 188 24.06 -23.10 2.74
CA ARG A 188 23.37 -22.32 1.70
C ARG A 188 21.87 -22.59 1.81
N PHE A 189 21.05 -21.58 1.56
CA PHE A 189 19.60 -21.74 1.48
C PHE A 189 19.02 -21.01 0.29
N ARG A 190 17.84 -21.47 -0.15
CA ARG A 190 17.00 -20.79 -1.12
C ARG A 190 15.53 -20.86 -0.72
N LEU A 191 14.79 -19.83 -1.07
CA LEU A 191 13.35 -19.71 -0.95
C LEU A 191 12.84 -19.01 -2.20
N ALA A 192 11.84 -19.60 -2.85
CA ALA A 192 11.14 -19.00 -3.99
C ALA A 192 9.63 -19.17 -3.79
N LEU A 193 8.97 -18.14 -3.28
CA LEU A 193 7.53 -18.09 -3.12
C LEU A 193 6.92 -17.29 -4.26
N ALA A 194 5.79 -17.76 -4.78
CA ALA A 194 5.01 -17.06 -5.78
C ALA A 194 3.52 -17.26 -5.48
N ALA A 195 2.71 -16.29 -5.89
CA ALA A 195 1.26 -16.40 -5.94
C ALA A 195 0.84 -17.67 -6.69
N ALA A 196 -0.16 -18.38 -6.17
CA ALA A 196 -0.67 -19.60 -6.80
C ALA A 196 -1.52 -19.29 -8.06
N GLU A 197 -2.13 -18.11 -8.10
CA GLU A 197 -2.99 -17.63 -9.18
C GLU A 197 -2.64 -16.18 -9.50
N GLU A 198 -2.67 -15.80 -10.78
CA GLU A 198 -2.27 -14.46 -11.26
C GLU A 198 -3.03 -13.30 -10.61
N ALA A 199 -4.22 -13.53 -10.06
CA ALA A 199 -5.06 -12.49 -9.48
C ALA A 199 -5.11 -12.49 -7.94
N THR A 200 -4.39 -13.40 -7.27
CA THR A 200 -4.37 -13.48 -5.81
C THR A 200 -2.94 -13.24 -5.31
N PRO A 201 -2.66 -12.14 -4.60
CA PRO A 201 -1.31 -11.88 -4.12
C PRO A 201 -0.85 -12.99 -3.16
N LEU A 202 0.45 -13.25 -3.14
CA LEU A 202 1.09 -14.13 -2.16
C LEU A 202 0.82 -13.63 -0.73
N MET A 203 0.93 -12.32 -0.52
CA MET A 203 0.57 -11.65 0.72
C MET A 203 0.26 -10.17 0.50
N VAL A 204 -0.41 -9.59 1.48
CA VAL A 204 -0.84 -8.20 1.42
C VAL A 204 -0.26 -7.43 2.61
N LEU A 205 0.58 -6.43 2.32
CA LEU A 205 1.18 -5.57 3.34
C LEU A 205 0.45 -4.22 3.36
N ARG A 206 0.18 -3.68 4.54
CA ARG A 206 -0.63 -2.47 4.70
C ARG A 206 0.12 -1.42 5.52
N GLY A 207 -0.10 -0.16 5.17
CA GLY A 207 0.40 0.98 5.95
C GLY A 207 -0.56 2.16 5.85
N THR A 208 -0.41 3.13 6.75
CA THR A 208 -1.23 4.35 6.78
C THR A 208 -0.50 5.52 6.16
N VAL A 209 -1.26 6.43 5.56
CA VAL A 209 -0.74 7.65 4.94
C VAL A 209 -1.76 8.76 5.13
N ASP A 210 -1.34 10.02 5.09
CA ASP A 210 -2.23 11.17 5.20
C ASP A 210 -2.08 12.08 3.98
N ILE A 211 -2.97 11.92 2.99
CA ILE A 211 -2.98 12.74 1.77
C ILE A 211 -4.38 13.33 1.55
N PRO A 212 -4.67 14.50 2.14
CA PRO A 212 -5.84 15.27 1.76
C PRO A 212 -5.70 15.84 0.32
N ALA A 213 -6.57 15.41 -0.59
CA ALA A 213 -6.70 15.99 -1.92
C ALA A 213 -7.84 17.01 -1.91
N ASP A 214 -7.50 18.25 -1.55
CA ASP A 214 -8.42 19.38 -1.43
C ASP A 214 -7.78 20.68 -1.95
N ARG A 215 -8.45 21.83 -1.74
CA ARG A 215 -7.94 23.15 -2.16
C ARG A 215 -7.17 23.89 -1.07
N GLU A 216 -7.13 23.34 0.14
CA GLU A 216 -6.45 23.94 1.29
C GLU A 216 -4.99 23.51 1.34
N ASN A 217 -4.68 22.36 0.73
CA ASN A 217 -3.34 21.82 0.67
C ASN A 217 -2.68 22.06 -0.68
N LYS A 218 -1.34 22.10 -0.65
CA LYS A 218 -0.51 22.15 -1.85
C LYS A 218 -0.78 20.93 -2.76
N PRO A 219 -1.00 21.14 -4.06
CA PRO A 219 -1.53 20.11 -4.95
C PRO A 219 -0.49 19.08 -5.42
N ARG A 220 0.81 19.42 -5.51
CA ARG A 220 1.83 18.44 -5.90
C ARG A 220 2.23 17.62 -4.68
N VAL A 221 2.11 16.29 -4.77
CA VAL A 221 2.36 15.35 -3.68
C VAL A 221 3.45 14.37 -4.08
N LYS A 222 4.64 14.52 -3.49
CA LYS A 222 5.71 13.53 -3.59
C LYS A 222 5.46 12.44 -2.55
N LEU A 223 5.16 11.24 -3.03
CA LEU A 223 4.82 10.09 -2.21
C LEU A 223 5.95 9.06 -2.30
N ALA A 224 6.77 8.98 -1.26
CA ALA A 224 7.80 7.94 -1.16
C ALA A 224 7.27 6.76 -0.34
N LEU A 225 7.19 5.59 -0.94
CA LEU A 225 6.75 4.33 -0.35
C LEU A 225 7.95 3.41 -0.22
N ARG A 226 8.22 2.93 1.00
CA ARG A 226 9.39 2.12 1.31
C ARG A 226 9.02 0.88 2.11
N LEU A 227 9.49 -0.28 1.67
CA LEU A 227 9.49 -1.49 2.49
C LEU A 227 10.93 -1.85 2.90
N ALA A 228 11.21 -1.91 4.20
CA ALA A 228 12.54 -2.28 4.70
C ALA A 228 12.50 -3.65 5.36
N LEU A 229 13.28 -4.58 4.85
CA LEU A 229 13.59 -5.85 5.50
C LEU A 229 14.85 -5.68 6.33
N THR A 230 14.92 -6.37 7.47
CA THR A 230 16.13 -6.36 8.30
C THR A 230 16.45 -7.79 8.76
N PRO A 231 17.65 -8.06 9.29
CA PRO A 231 18.00 -9.37 9.83
C PRO A 231 17.04 -9.88 10.91
N THR A 232 16.28 -8.99 11.57
CA THR A 232 15.32 -9.40 12.61
C THR A 232 14.22 -10.30 12.09
N LEU A 233 13.93 -10.24 10.78
CA LEU A 233 12.98 -11.14 10.11
C LEU A 233 13.34 -12.62 10.33
N PHE A 234 14.62 -12.93 10.50
CA PHE A 234 15.14 -14.28 10.62
C PHE A 234 15.37 -14.74 12.07
N ASP A 235 15.11 -13.87 13.07
CA ASP A 235 15.47 -14.11 14.48
C ASP A 235 14.78 -15.33 15.09
N SER A 236 13.53 -15.61 14.69
CA SER A 236 12.73 -16.70 15.23
C SER A 236 12.96 -18.04 14.53
N LEU A 237 13.75 -18.07 13.45
CA LEU A 237 13.91 -19.27 12.63
C LEU A 237 14.92 -20.25 13.24
N ASP A 238 14.51 -21.51 13.38
CA ASP A 238 15.40 -22.59 13.82
C ASP A 238 16.13 -23.24 12.65
N TRP A 239 17.24 -22.65 12.23
CA TRP A 239 18.07 -23.15 11.14
C TRP A 239 18.71 -24.52 11.41
N ALA A 240 18.70 -25.01 12.66
CA ALA A 240 19.20 -26.35 12.94
C ALA A 240 18.21 -27.44 12.51
N ALA A 241 16.91 -27.11 12.48
CA ALA A 241 15.86 -28.03 12.05
C ALA A 241 15.77 -28.17 10.52
N THR A 242 16.48 -27.35 9.74
CA THR A 242 16.50 -27.48 8.28
C THR A 242 17.21 -28.75 7.83
N THR A 243 16.69 -29.37 6.78
CA THR A 243 17.33 -30.48 6.07
C THR A 243 17.83 -30.00 4.71
N PRO A 244 19.16 -30.09 4.42
CA PRO A 244 19.69 -29.82 3.09
C PRO A 244 19.22 -30.86 2.07
N GLY A 245 19.00 -30.40 0.83
CA GLY A 245 18.72 -31.27 -0.31
C GLY A 245 19.96 -32.01 -0.83
N PRO A 246 19.80 -32.82 -1.90
CA PRO A 246 20.91 -33.56 -2.52
C PRO A 246 22.04 -32.68 -3.07
N ASP A 247 21.74 -31.42 -3.39
CA ASP A 247 22.70 -30.40 -3.85
C ASP A 247 23.44 -29.70 -2.70
N GLY A 248 23.15 -30.09 -1.45
CA GLY A 248 23.72 -29.47 -0.24
C GLY A 248 23.09 -28.12 0.12
N VAL A 249 22.06 -27.68 -0.60
CA VAL A 249 21.34 -26.43 -0.35
C VAL A 249 20.07 -26.74 0.45
N VAL A 250 19.80 -25.91 1.46
CA VAL A 250 18.51 -25.94 2.16
C VAL A 250 17.46 -25.28 1.26
N ASP A 251 16.63 -26.09 0.63
CA ASP A 251 15.48 -25.62 -0.12
C ASP A 251 14.29 -25.45 0.83
N LEU A 252 13.91 -24.21 1.13
CA LEU A 252 12.78 -23.92 2.02
C LEU A 252 11.43 -24.23 1.37
N ASN A 253 11.36 -24.39 0.05
CA ASN A 253 10.16 -24.87 -0.62
C ASN A 253 9.94 -26.38 -0.46
N ALA A 254 10.97 -27.13 -0.09
CA ALA A 254 10.87 -28.57 0.11
C ALA A 254 9.93 -28.93 1.28
N PRO A 255 9.15 -30.03 1.20
CA PRO A 255 8.20 -30.43 2.24
C PRO A 255 8.84 -30.62 3.63
N GLU A 256 10.06 -31.15 3.68
CA GLU A 256 10.84 -31.36 4.91
C GLU A 256 11.15 -30.06 5.66
N ASN A 257 11.19 -28.91 4.97
CA ASN A 257 11.47 -27.59 5.53
C ASN A 257 10.20 -26.73 5.69
N ALA A 258 9.01 -27.33 5.56
CA ALA A 258 7.74 -26.61 5.57
C ALA A 258 7.50 -25.79 6.84
N ALA A 259 7.93 -26.27 8.02
CA ALA A 259 7.78 -25.53 9.26
C ALA A 259 8.53 -24.18 9.25
N ILE A 260 9.76 -24.18 8.74
CA ILE A 260 10.58 -22.96 8.62
C ILE A 260 10.02 -22.05 7.54
N ARG A 261 9.55 -22.61 6.42
CA ARG A 261 8.85 -21.83 5.38
C ARG A 261 7.62 -21.12 5.95
N THR A 262 6.80 -21.81 6.74
CA THR A 262 5.63 -21.19 7.38
C THR A 262 6.05 -20.05 8.30
N ALA A 263 7.04 -20.27 9.17
CA ALA A 263 7.54 -19.21 10.05
C ALA A 263 8.11 -18.00 9.27
N MET A 264 8.76 -18.24 8.12
CA MET A 264 9.23 -17.17 7.24
C MET A 264 8.07 -16.38 6.63
N VAL A 265 7.04 -17.04 6.11
CA VAL A 265 5.86 -16.39 5.54
C VAL A 265 5.13 -15.57 6.61
N GLU A 266 4.98 -16.12 7.81
CA GLU A 266 4.41 -15.39 8.95
C GLU A 266 5.24 -14.16 9.30
N ALA A 267 6.57 -14.26 9.35
CA ALA A 267 7.46 -13.13 9.61
C ALA A 267 7.36 -12.05 8.53
N LEU A 268 7.33 -12.43 7.24
CA LEU A 268 7.16 -11.51 6.11
C LEU A 268 5.82 -10.77 6.18
N ALA A 269 4.75 -11.46 6.58
CA ALA A 269 3.42 -10.86 6.72
C ALA A 269 3.30 -9.84 7.86
N THR A 270 4.29 -9.77 8.77
CA THR A 270 4.37 -8.74 9.83
C THR A 270 5.11 -7.47 9.41
N LEU A 271 5.66 -7.43 8.18
CA LEU A 271 6.38 -6.25 7.72
C LEU A 271 5.43 -5.05 7.55
N GLU A 272 5.88 -3.91 8.04
CA GLU A 272 5.16 -2.64 7.96
C GLU A 272 5.85 -1.72 6.95
N PRO A 273 5.33 -1.59 5.71
CA PRO A 273 5.81 -0.58 4.78
C PRO A 273 5.60 0.82 5.38
N GLN A 274 6.40 1.76 4.90
CA GLN A 274 6.45 3.15 5.36
C GLN A 274 6.13 4.09 4.20
N ALA A 275 5.48 5.21 4.53
CA ALA A 275 5.19 6.28 3.58
C ALA A 275 5.77 7.61 4.09
N GLU A 276 6.40 8.36 3.20
CA GLU A 276 6.78 9.75 3.42
C GLU A 276 6.06 10.62 2.39
N VAL A 277 5.40 11.68 2.88
CA VAL A 277 4.65 12.62 2.05
C VAL A 277 5.31 13.98 2.11
N ARG A 278 5.63 14.55 0.95
CA ARG A 278 6.06 15.95 0.82
C ARG A 278 5.16 16.67 -0.16
N ARG A 279 4.85 17.94 0.13
CA ARG A 279 3.98 18.75 -0.71
C ARG A 279 4.67 19.99 -1.27
N GLU A 280 4.37 20.27 -2.53
CA GLU A 280 4.96 21.35 -3.30
C GLU A 280 3.88 22.12 -4.09
N ASP A 281 4.20 23.34 -4.51
CA ASP A 281 3.32 24.10 -5.40
C ASP A 281 3.31 23.46 -6.80
N ARG A 282 2.31 23.81 -7.63
CA ARG A 282 2.20 23.33 -9.01
C ARG A 282 3.45 23.66 -9.83
#